data_AF-A0A1Y5MQW3-F1
#
_entry.id   AF-A0A1Y5MQW3-F1
#
_cell.length_a   1.000
_cell.length_b   1.000
_cell.length_c   1.000
_cell.angle_alpha   90.00
_cell.angle_beta   90.00
_cell.angle_gamma   90.00
#
_symmetry.space_group_name_H-M   'P 1'
#
loop_
_entity.id
_entity.type
_entity.pdbx_description
1 polymer ?
#
loop_
_entity_poly.entity_id
_entity_poly.type
_entity_poly.pdbx_seq_one_letter_code
_entity_poly.pdbx_strand_id
1 'polypeptide(L)'
;MKFENFYKNVKTSKYFDKDSFIGQIVLNGIWYDDKYWRLEKDLLEIYDTYKCEVKIPRELFAGIVSILDVLIMYSTQELIFEKKSIKRPYLSLEFDPKERLEVISSYIFGIYDGDIRSVDFDYMEDL
;
A
#
# COMPACT_ATOMS: atom_id res chain seq x y z
N MET A 1 -8.08 5.27 -13.75
CA MET A 1 -6.76 4.64 -14.06
C MET A 1 -6.77 3.24 -13.44
N LYS A 2 -6.07 2.24 -14.00
CA LYS A 2 -5.95 0.94 -13.30
C LYS A 2 -5.18 1.16 -11.98
N PHE A 3 -5.66 0.59 -10.87
CA PHE A 3 -5.06 0.77 -9.53
C PHE A 3 -5.02 2.24 -9.06
N GLU A 4 -6.09 2.99 -9.29
CA GLU A 4 -6.13 4.43 -8.97
C GLU A 4 -5.89 4.73 -7.48
N ASN A 5 -6.49 3.97 -6.56
CA ASN A 5 -6.27 4.18 -5.13
C ASN A 5 -4.85 3.79 -4.74
N PHE A 6 -4.26 2.76 -5.34
CA PHE A 6 -2.84 2.46 -5.13
C PHE A 6 -1.97 3.68 -5.45
N TYR A 7 -2.07 4.23 -6.66
CA TYR A 7 -1.24 5.36 -7.06
C TYR A 7 -1.50 6.63 -6.23
N LYS A 8 -2.74 6.86 -5.77
CA LYS A 8 -3.05 7.95 -4.83
C LYS A 8 -2.32 7.82 -3.49
N ASN A 9 -1.94 6.61 -3.08
CA ASN A 9 -1.24 6.33 -1.83
C ASN A 9 0.29 6.31 -1.96
N VAL A 10 0.84 6.35 -3.17
CA VAL A 10 2.30 6.34 -3.40
C VAL A 10 2.83 7.77 -3.42
N LYS A 11 3.65 8.14 -2.43
CA LYS A 11 4.16 9.53 -2.25
C LYS A 11 4.91 10.09 -3.46
N THR A 12 5.62 9.23 -4.19
CA THR A 12 6.38 9.59 -5.40
C THR A 12 5.52 9.59 -6.67
N SER A 13 4.26 9.17 -6.59
CA SER A 13 3.36 9.20 -7.75
C SER A 13 2.90 10.62 -8.03
N LYS A 14 2.83 11.00 -9.31
CA LYS A 14 2.16 12.24 -9.75
C LYS A 14 0.67 12.30 -9.40
N TYR A 15 0.07 11.16 -9.03
CA TYR A 15 -1.31 11.05 -8.62
C TYR A 15 -1.49 11.01 -7.10
N PHE A 16 -0.40 11.19 -6.33
CA PHE A 16 -0.46 11.20 -4.88
C PHE A 16 -1.54 12.18 -4.38
N ASP A 17 -2.41 11.68 -3.51
CA ASP A 17 -3.52 12.43 -2.97
C ASP A 17 -3.35 12.55 -1.45
N LYS A 18 -3.38 13.79 -0.94
CA LYS A 18 -3.33 14.08 0.50
C LYS A 18 -4.55 13.50 1.24
N ASP A 19 -5.66 13.29 0.53
CA ASP A 19 -6.85 12.62 1.04
C ASP A 19 -6.83 11.10 0.87
N SER A 20 -5.75 10.51 0.35
CA SER A 20 -5.56 9.05 0.37
C SER A 20 -5.34 8.50 1.77
N PHE A 21 -5.34 7.17 1.93
CA PHE A 21 -5.09 6.53 3.22
C PHE A 21 -3.71 6.92 3.79
N ILE A 22 -2.65 6.76 2.99
CA ILE A 22 -1.28 7.16 3.33
C ILE A 22 -1.18 8.68 3.52
N GLY A 23 -1.87 9.47 2.71
CA GLY A 23 -1.92 10.93 2.88
C GLY A 23 -2.44 11.33 4.27
N GLN A 24 -3.49 10.68 4.76
CA GLN A 24 -4.06 10.96 6.08
C GLN A 24 -3.18 10.48 7.24
N ILE A 25 -2.53 9.33 7.09
CA ILE A 25 -1.56 8.86 8.08
C ILE A 25 -0.40 9.86 8.20
N VAL A 26 0.20 10.25 7.07
CA VAL A 26 1.37 11.14 7.06
C VAL A 26 1.04 12.53 7.58
N LEU A 27 -0.09 13.10 7.16
CA LEU A 27 -0.43 14.50 7.47
C LEU A 27 -1.14 14.67 8.80
N ASN A 28 -1.98 13.70 9.18
CA ASN A 28 -2.89 13.85 10.32
C ASN A 28 -2.69 12.78 11.39
N GLY A 29 -1.91 11.73 11.14
CA GLY A 29 -1.77 10.59 12.07
C GLY A 29 -3.06 9.78 12.21
N ILE A 30 -3.96 9.84 11.22
CA ILE A 30 -5.29 9.20 11.30
C ILE A 30 -5.36 8.01 10.34
N TRP A 31 -5.75 6.86 10.88
CA TRP A 31 -6.12 5.68 10.13
C TRP A 31 -7.62 5.72 9.80
N TYR A 32 -7.97 6.01 8.56
CA TYR A 32 -9.34 5.89 8.07
C TYR A 32 -9.56 4.53 7.40
N ASP A 33 -10.39 3.68 8.01
CA ASP A 33 -10.62 2.32 7.52
C ASP A 33 -11.22 2.28 6.10
N ASP A 34 -12.15 3.17 5.78
CA ASP A 34 -12.80 3.25 4.47
C ASP A 34 -11.80 3.60 3.36
N LYS A 35 -10.77 4.39 3.66
CA LYS A 35 -9.67 4.71 2.74
C LYS A 35 -8.70 3.53 2.62
N TYR A 36 -8.40 2.85 3.73
CA TYR A 36 -7.61 1.62 3.74
C TYR A 36 -8.25 0.56 2.83
N TRP A 37 -9.56 0.32 2.94
CA TRP A 37 -10.24 -0.70 2.12
C TRP A 37 -10.19 -0.41 0.62
N ARG A 38 -10.15 0.87 0.22
CA ARG A 38 -9.96 1.25 -1.19
C ARG A 38 -8.55 0.91 -1.67
N LEU A 39 -7.55 1.11 -0.83
CA LEU A 39 -6.17 0.71 -1.11
C LEU A 39 -6.02 -0.82 -1.16
N GLU A 40 -6.57 -1.55 -0.18
CA GLU A 40 -6.54 -3.01 -0.14
C GLU A 40 -7.13 -3.61 -1.42
N LYS A 41 -8.28 -3.10 -1.86
CA LYS A 41 -8.92 -3.57 -3.09
C LYS A 41 -7.96 -3.53 -4.28
N ASP A 42 -7.24 -2.43 -4.45
CA ASP A 42 -6.29 -2.28 -5.55
C ASP A 42 -5.07 -3.20 -5.37
N LEU A 43 -4.59 -3.41 -4.14
CA LEU A 43 -3.50 -4.36 -3.86
C LEU A 43 -3.88 -5.80 -4.18
N LEU A 44 -5.10 -6.21 -3.85
CA LEU A 44 -5.62 -7.53 -4.22
C LEU A 44 -5.77 -7.67 -5.74
N GLU A 45 -6.22 -6.61 -6.42
CA GLU A 45 -6.31 -6.61 -7.89
C GLU A 45 -4.92 -6.66 -8.55
N ILE A 46 -3.90 -6.02 -7.95
CA ILE A 46 -2.50 -6.14 -8.37
C ILE A 46 -2.05 -7.60 -8.20
N TYR A 47 -2.26 -8.20 -7.02
CA TYR A 47 -1.93 -9.60 -6.79
C TYR A 47 -2.60 -10.50 -7.84
N ASP A 48 -3.92 -10.38 -8.02
CA ASP A 48 -4.66 -11.21 -8.98
C ASP A 48 -4.22 -11.01 -10.43
N THR A 49 -3.78 -9.79 -10.80
CA THR A 49 -3.25 -9.49 -12.12
C THR A 49 -1.90 -10.18 -12.36
N TYR A 50 -1.01 -10.21 -11.36
CA TYR A 50 0.39 -10.61 -11.55
C TYR A 50 0.77 -11.95 -10.90
N LYS A 51 -0.12 -12.62 -10.15
CA LYS A 51 0.19 -13.86 -9.40
C LYS A 51 0.64 -15.05 -10.26
N CYS A 52 0.37 -15.03 -11.56
CA CYS A 52 0.83 -16.05 -12.51
C CYS A 52 1.94 -15.53 -13.44
N GLU A 53 2.35 -14.28 -13.27
CA GLU A 53 3.43 -13.66 -14.04
C GLU A 53 4.78 -13.94 -13.39
N VAL A 54 5.85 -13.92 -14.20
CA VAL A 54 7.22 -14.13 -13.69
C VAL A 54 7.69 -12.94 -12.85
N LYS A 55 7.19 -11.72 -13.13
CA LYS A 55 7.59 -10.48 -12.44
C LYS A 55 6.43 -9.48 -12.38
N ILE A 56 6.32 -8.78 -11.25
CA ILE A 56 5.50 -7.58 -11.10
C ILE A 56 6.24 -6.34 -11.63
N PRO A 57 5.57 -5.35 -12.25
CA PRO A 57 6.19 -4.09 -12.66
C PRO A 57 6.93 -3.39 -11.51
N ARG A 58 8.14 -2.88 -11.79
CA ARG A 58 9.01 -2.17 -10.82
C ARG A 58 8.30 -1.01 -10.12
N GLU A 59 7.50 -0.24 -10.85
CA GLU A 59 6.74 0.88 -10.29
C GLU A 59 5.76 0.43 -9.20
N LEU A 60 5.04 -0.68 -9.45
CA LEU A 60 4.10 -1.22 -8.47
C LEU A 60 4.85 -1.78 -7.26
N PHE A 61 5.95 -2.50 -7.47
CA PHE A 61 6.81 -2.99 -6.40
C PHE A 61 7.32 -1.84 -5.50
N ALA A 62 7.93 -0.83 -6.10
CA ALA A 62 8.46 0.33 -5.38
C ALA A 62 7.35 1.12 -4.66
N GLY A 63 6.17 1.24 -5.26
CA GLY A 63 5.03 1.87 -4.61
C GLY A 63 4.50 1.08 -3.39
N ILE A 64 4.46 -0.25 -3.45
CA ILE A 64 4.09 -1.10 -2.30
C ILE A 64 5.11 -0.93 -1.16
N VAL A 65 6.42 -0.95 -1.47
CA VAL A 65 7.48 -0.68 -0.48
C VAL A 65 7.29 0.69 0.16
N SER A 66 7.05 1.73 -0.64
CA SER A 66 6.83 3.10 -0.14
C SER A 66 5.63 3.22 0.80
N ILE A 67 4.55 2.47 0.54
CA ILE A 67 3.36 2.42 1.40
C ILE A 67 3.70 1.73 2.72
N LEU A 68 4.41 0.59 2.69
CA LEU A 68 4.81 -0.14 3.89
C LEU A 68 5.76 0.67 4.77
N ASP A 69 6.72 1.38 4.18
CA ASP A 69 7.68 2.22 4.92
C ASP A 69 6.97 3.25 5.80
N VAL A 70 5.90 3.86 5.29
CA VAL A 70 5.07 4.78 6.09
C VAL A 70 4.48 4.03 7.27
N LEU A 71 3.90 2.86 7.08
CA LEU A 71 3.26 2.12 8.17
C LEU A 71 4.25 1.61 9.21
N ILE A 72 5.46 1.24 8.82
CA ILE A 72 6.53 0.89 9.75
C ILE A 72 6.91 2.12 10.58
N MET A 73 7.12 3.27 9.94
CA MET A 73 7.48 4.52 10.63
C MET A 73 6.40 4.96 11.63
N TYR A 74 5.12 4.78 11.28
CA TYR A 74 3.99 5.13 12.14
C TYR A 74 3.57 4.01 13.09
N SER A 75 4.15 2.81 13.00
CA SER A 75 3.86 1.70 13.94
C SER A 75 4.40 1.94 15.35
N THR A 76 5.34 2.87 15.50
CA THR A 76 5.90 3.30 16.79
C THR A 76 5.18 4.55 17.34
N GLN A 77 4.19 5.08 16.63
CA GLN A 77 3.41 6.25 17.00
C GLN A 77 1.96 5.83 17.29
N GLU A 78 1.29 6.52 18.21
CA GLU A 78 -0.15 6.31 18.43
C GLU A 78 -0.93 6.90 17.25
N LEU A 79 -1.41 6.05 16.36
CA LEU A 79 -2.34 6.43 15.31
C LEU A 79 -3.76 6.55 15.87
N ILE A 80 -4.47 7.59 15.46
CA ILE A 80 -5.91 7.73 15.76
C ILE A 80 -6.66 6.86 14.76
N PHE A 81 -7.38 5.86 15.26
CA PHE A 81 -8.19 4.99 14.41
C PHE A 81 -9.60 5.53 14.24
N GLU A 82 -9.97 5.88 13.00
CA GLU A 82 -11.31 6.33 12.64
C GLU A 82 -12.05 5.29 11.81
N LYS A 83 -13.08 4.72 12.44
CA LYS A 83 -13.99 3.76 11.80
C LYS A 83 -15.12 4.50 11.07
N LYS A 84 -14.98 4.62 9.76
CA LYS A 84 -15.96 5.24 8.84
C LYS A 84 -16.73 4.21 8.01
N SER A 85 -16.20 3.00 7.84
CA SER A 85 -16.88 1.96 7.07
C SER A 85 -17.86 1.14 7.93
N ILE A 86 -19.12 1.05 7.49
CA ILE A 86 -20.16 0.19 8.10
C ILE A 86 -20.02 -1.26 7.62
N LYS A 87 -19.33 -1.48 6.49
CA LYS A 87 -19.19 -2.81 5.89
C LYS A 87 -18.39 -3.72 6.83
N ARG A 88 -19.04 -4.82 7.23
CA ARG A 88 -18.56 -5.83 8.17
C ARG A 88 -17.90 -7.08 7.55
N PRO A 89 -17.27 -7.12 6.36
CA PRO A 89 -16.82 -8.42 5.84
C PRO A 89 -15.70 -9.05 6.67
N TYR A 90 -15.00 -8.28 7.51
CA TYR A 90 -13.84 -8.76 8.27
C TYR A 90 -13.96 -8.62 9.79
N LEU A 91 -15.12 -8.22 10.32
CA LEU A 91 -15.38 -8.18 11.77
C LEU A 91 -15.32 -9.57 12.44
N SER A 92 -15.34 -10.65 11.65
CA SER A 92 -15.20 -12.04 12.12
C SER A 92 -13.77 -12.58 12.05
N LEU A 93 -12.84 -11.81 11.51
CA LEU A 93 -11.43 -12.16 11.43
C LEU A 93 -10.72 -11.19 12.37
N GLU A 94 -10.30 -11.69 13.53
CA GLU A 94 -9.54 -10.96 14.57
C GLU A 94 -8.15 -10.53 14.06
N PHE A 95 -8.09 -9.80 12.95
CA PHE A 95 -6.87 -9.38 12.29
C PHE A 95 -6.72 -7.87 12.41
N ASP A 96 -5.54 -7.45 12.84
CA ASP A 96 -5.15 -6.05 12.79
C ASP A 96 -5.03 -5.62 11.30
N PRO A 97 -5.67 -4.51 10.87
CA PRO A 97 -5.57 -4.03 9.48
C PRO A 97 -4.13 -3.80 8.99
N LYS A 98 -3.19 -3.48 9.88
CA LYS A 98 -1.77 -3.40 9.57
C LYS A 98 -1.20 -4.78 9.26
N GLU A 99 -1.42 -5.77 10.12
CA GLU A 99 -0.97 -7.15 9.91
C GLU A 99 -1.51 -7.70 8.59
N ARG A 100 -2.77 -7.41 8.28
CA ARG A 100 -3.38 -7.82 7.01
C ARG A 100 -2.67 -7.22 5.79
N LEU A 101 -2.26 -5.96 5.87
CA LEU A 101 -1.51 -5.31 4.79
C LEU A 101 -0.09 -5.87 4.65
N GLU A 102 0.57 -6.18 5.75
CA GLU A 102 1.87 -6.85 5.75
C GLU A 102 1.77 -8.22 5.08
N VAL A 103 0.73 -9.00 5.41
CA VAL A 103 0.46 -10.31 4.78
C VAL A 103 0.22 -10.15 3.28
N ILE A 104 -0.71 -9.28 2.86
CA ILE A 104 -0.99 -9.05 1.42
C ILE A 104 0.28 -8.64 0.67
N SER A 105 1.07 -7.73 1.25
CA SER A 105 2.31 -7.27 0.63
C SER A 105 3.35 -8.38 0.51
N SER A 106 3.45 -9.28 1.50
CA SER A 106 4.37 -10.42 1.42
C SER A 106 4.01 -11.39 0.29
N TYR A 107 2.72 -11.63 0.03
CA TYR A 107 2.27 -12.42 -1.12
C TYR A 107 2.64 -11.74 -2.44
N ILE A 108 2.52 -10.41 -2.51
CA ILE A 108 2.89 -9.67 -3.71
C ILE A 108 4.41 -9.66 -3.92
N PHE A 109 5.19 -9.51 -2.86
CA PHE A 109 6.66 -9.59 -2.92
C PHE A 109 7.14 -11.00 -3.30
N GLY A 110 6.42 -12.05 -2.91
CA GLY A 110 6.72 -13.41 -3.38
C GLY A 110 6.58 -13.60 -4.90
N ILE A 111 5.87 -12.72 -5.61
CA ILE A 111 5.81 -12.70 -7.08
C ILE A 111 7.09 -12.09 -7.67
N TYR A 112 7.79 -11.24 -6.92
CA TYR A 112 9.01 -10.61 -7.39
C TYR A 112 10.18 -11.59 -7.34
N ASP A 113 10.36 -12.38 -8.41
CA ASP A 113 11.50 -13.27 -8.63
C ASP A 113 12.73 -12.53 -9.23
N GLY A 114 12.82 -11.22 -9.00
CA GLY A 114 13.94 -10.40 -9.44
C GLY A 114 15.05 -10.36 -8.38
N ASP A 115 16.31 -10.28 -8.81
CA ASP A 115 17.41 -9.92 -7.91
C ASP A 115 17.08 -8.57 -7.26
N ILE A 116 17.10 -8.47 -5.92
CA ILE A 116 16.82 -7.21 -5.22
C ILE A 116 17.76 -6.09 -5.67
N ARG A 117 18.97 -6.43 -6.13
CA ARG A 117 19.95 -5.48 -6.69
C ARG A 117 19.55 -4.95 -8.07
N SER A 118 18.58 -5.58 -8.74
CA SER A 118 17.97 -5.09 -9.98
C SER A 118 16.80 -4.13 -9.73
N VAL A 119 16.36 -3.99 -8.47
CA VAL A 119 15.50 -2.88 -8.06
C VAL A 119 16.39 -1.66 -7.85
N ASP A 120 16.66 -0.92 -8.93
CA ASP A 120 17.35 0.35 -8.77
C ASP A 120 16.47 1.32 -7.96
N PHE A 121 17.07 2.00 -7.00
CA PHE A 121 16.48 3.16 -6.33
C PHE A 121 17.18 4.44 -6.81
N ASP A 122 17.51 4.48 -8.10
CA ASP A 122 18.16 5.65 -8.70
C ASP A 122 17.39 6.92 -8.34
N TYR A 123 18.14 7.87 -7.80
CA TYR A 123 17.66 9.24 -7.65
C TYR A 123 17.30 9.73 -9.06
N MET A 124 16.04 10.15 -9.25
CA MET A 124 15.70 10.96 -10.40
C MET A 124 16.44 12.29 -10.21
N GLU A 125 17.65 12.39 -10.75
CA GLU A 125 18.24 13.70 -11.00
C GLU A 125 17.37 14.34 -12.08
N ASP A 126 16.56 15.31 -11.67
CA ASP A 126 15.76 16.13 -12.58
C ASP A 126 16.71 16.76 -13.63
N LEU A 127 16.57 16.32 -14.90
CA LEU A 127 17.17 16.92 -16.08
C LEU A 127 16.37 18.13 -16.56
#